data_AF-A0A518D033-F1
#
_entry.id   AF-A0A518D033-F1
#
_cell.length_a   1.000
_cell.length_b   1.000
_cell.length_c   1.000
_cell.angle_alpha   90.00
_cell.angle_beta   90.00
_cell.angle_gamma   90.00
#
_symmetry.space_group_name_H-M   'P 1'
#
loop_
_entity.id
_entity.type
_entity.pdbx_description
1 polymer ?
#
loop_
_entity_poly.entity_id
_entity_poly.type
_entity_poly.pdbx_seq_one_letter_code
_entity_poly.pdbx_strand_id
1 'polypeptide(L)'
;MNMGSAKLSGAPAPDRGRVIARLGPEGAPLFVATSGLHGNEREGVEALERIAKQLEPMAERLRRRVLFLRGNLSALLARQRFVDTDLNRHFEVERIDALLSGVGPTCSEDVELLAVIREIRHELDVAPGKAFLLDLHSTSAAGPPFCLAADTLANRRIAAGLPLPLILGMEEGIDGTLLSWFAEQGYDHMGVEGGRIGDPHATVHCEAAAWLMLERNGALLARDVPRLEEHRAVLAAASTGGPDIVAVLYRHPVAATDEFRMVAGFTSFDRVARGQLLAHDVRGDLLCPFDGRVLLPLYQGQGTDGYFIGREAGRFARLASSVARRLFGRRALALLPGIALEGERALRVALHDATGWRLAVCRFLGFWRQRPNGPNLILSRRPQ
;
A
#
# COMPACT_ATOMS: atom_id res chain seq x y z
N MET A 1 -12.39 -15.44 16.35
CA MET A 1 -13.52 -16.27 15.86
C MET A 1 -13.08 -16.94 14.59
N ASN A 2 -13.24 -18.26 14.52
CA ASN A 2 -12.76 -19.12 13.46
C ASN A 2 -13.61 -18.83 12.20
N MET A 3 -13.06 -18.12 11.21
CA MET A 3 -13.76 -17.92 9.93
C MET A 3 -13.70 -19.24 9.16
N GLY A 4 -14.87 -19.86 8.98
CA GLY A 4 -15.01 -21.11 8.25
C GLY A 4 -14.55 -20.96 6.82
N SER A 5 -13.69 -21.90 6.40
CA SER A 5 -13.29 -22.10 5.01
C SER A 5 -14.53 -22.48 4.18
N ALA A 6 -15.15 -21.51 3.52
CA ALA A 6 -16.05 -21.81 2.43
C ALA A 6 -15.20 -22.41 1.29
N LYS A 7 -15.25 -23.74 1.12
CA LYS A 7 -14.62 -24.41 -0.01
C LYS A 7 -15.19 -23.83 -1.30
N LEU A 8 -14.36 -23.09 -2.04
CA LEU A 8 -14.69 -22.57 -3.36
C LEU A 8 -14.73 -23.76 -4.35
N SER A 9 -15.90 -24.36 -4.54
CA SER A 9 -16.12 -25.35 -5.60
C SER A 9 -16.45 -24.63 -6.91
N GLY A 10 -15.42 -24.38 -7.72
CA GLY A 10 -15.56 -23.90 -9.10
C GLY A 10 -14.17 -23.78 -9.71
N ALA A 11 -13.90 -24.54 -10.78
CA ALA A 11 -12.66 -24.39 -11.53
C ALA A 11 -12.52 -22.92 -12.01
N PRO A 12 -11.33 -22.31 -11.92
CA PRO A 12 -11.14 -20.95 -12.39
C PRO A 12 -11.50 -20.86 -13.88
N ALA A 13 -12.23 -19.81 -14.26
CA ALA A 13 -12.42 -19.46 -15.66
C ALA A 13 -11.04 -19.31 -16.33
N PRO A 14 -10.89 -19.65 -17.62
CA PRO A 14 -9.59 -19.65 -18.30
C PRO A 14 -8.85 -18.32 -18.14
N ASP A 15 -7.55 -18.43 -17.87
CA ASP A 15 -6.62 -17.32 -17.64
C ASP A 15 -6.62 -16.36 -18.83
N ARG A 16 -7.32 -15.22 -18.69
CA ARG A 16 -7.40 -14.13 -19.68
C ARG A 16 -6.10 -13.30 -19.73
N GLY A 17 -4.94 -13.91 -19.48
CA GLY A 17 -3.68 -13.21 -19.30
C GLY A 17 -3.60 -12.44 -17.98
N ARG A 18 -4.30 -12.89 -16.93
CA ARG A 18 -4.22 -12.29 -15.59
C ARG A 18 -2.94 -12.70 -14.89
N VAL A 19 -2.64 -14.00 -14.92
CA VAL A 19 -1.45 -14.55 -14.27
C VAL A 19 -0.25 -14.26 -15.16
N ILE A 20 0.73 -13.54 -14.64
CA ILE A 20 2.02 -13.30 -15.30
C ILE A 20 2.92 -14.52 -15.06
N ALA A 21 2.95 -15.02 -13.82
CA ALA A 21 3.74 -16.17 -13.42
C ALA A 21 3.15 -16.84 -12.17
N ARG A 22 3.30 -18.16 -12.13
CA ARG A 22 3.03 -19.02 -10.97
C ARG A 22 4.19 -20.00 -10.85
N LEU A 23 5.10 -19.75 -9.90
CA LEU A 23 6.39 -20.43 -9.82
C LEU A 23 6.72 -20.84 -8.38
N GLY A 24 7.68 -21.74 -8.24
CA GLY A 24 8.18 -22.19 -6.95
C GLY A 24 7.32 -23.28 -6.28
N PRO A 25 7.81 -23.82 -5.15
CA PRO A 25 7.25 -25.01 -4.53
C PRO A 25 5.83 -24.78 -3.98
N GLU A 26 4.95 -25.75 -4.21
CA GLU A 26 3.65 -25.80 -3.54
C GLU A 26 3.81 -25.97 -2.02
N GLY A 27 2.88 -25.41 -1.25
CA GLY A 27 2.94 -25.45 0.22
C GLY A 27 3.98 -24.53 0.87
N ALA A 28 4.85 -23.86 0.10
CA ALA A 28 5.79 -22.88 0.64
C ALA A 28 5.11 -21.52 0.90
N PRO A 29 5.66 -20.66 1.79
CA PRO A 29 5.14 -19.32 2.04
C PRO A 29 4.95 -18.52 0.74
N LEU A 30 3.87 -17.75 0.66
CA LEU A 30 3.45 -17.07 -0.56
C LEU A 30 4.11 -15.68 -0.70
N PHE A 31 4.58 -15.38 -1.90
CA PHE A 31 4.96 -14.05 -2.36
C PHE A 31 4.06 -13.69 -3.53
N VAL A 32 3.19 -12.70 -3.35
CA VAL A 32 2.34 -12.15 -4.41
C VAL A 32 2.94 -10.83 -4.87
N ALA A 33 3.03 -10.62 -6.18
CA ALA A 33 3.24 -9.29 -6.75
C ALA A 33 2.08 -8.93 -7.68
N THR A 34 1.49 -7.76 -7.46
CA THR A 34 0.44 -7.19 -8.29
C THR A 34 0.94 -5.94 -8.99
N SER A 35 0.46 -5.70 -10.20
CA SER A 35 0.65 -4.44 -10.90
C SER A 35 -0.50 -4.17 -11.85
N GLY A 36 -0.74 -2.90 -12.16
CA GLY A 36 -1.77 -2.51 -13.12
C GLY A 36 -3.18 -2.62 -12.53
N LEU A 37 -3.33 -2.40 -11.22
CA LEU A 37 -4.64 -2.12 -10.62
C LEU A 37 -5.26 -0.87 -11.26
N HIS A 38 -4.42 0.09 -11.63
CA HIS A 38 -4.78 1.16 -12.54
C HIS A 38 -4.23 0.86 -13.94
N GLY A 39 -5.08 0.89 -14.97
CA GLY A 39 -4.72 0.42 -16.31
C GLY A 39 -3.77 1.32 -17.10
N ASN A 40 -3.56 2.55 -16.67
CA ASN A 40 -2.58 3.48 -17.23
C ASN A 40 -1.17 3.33 -16.61
N GLU A 41 -1.02 2.53 -15.55
CA GLU A 41 0.26 2.27 -14.85
C GLU A 41 0.84 0.93 -15.31
N ARG A 42 1.46 0.92 -16.51
CA ARG A 42 1.91 -0.31 -17.18
C ARG A 42 3.34 -0.73 -16.83
N GLU A 43 4.10 0.17 -16.20
CA GLU A 43 5.53 0.00 -15.96
C GLU A 43 5.82 -1.17 -15.02
N GLY A 44 5.03 -1.34 -13.97
CA GLY A 44 5.14 -2.50 -13.07
C GLY A 44 4.72 -3.82 -13.74
N VAL A 45 3.76 -3.79 -14.67
CA VAL A 45 3.34 -5.00 -15.42
C VAL A 45 4.49 -5.46 -16.30
N GLU A 46 5.09 -4.54 -17.05
CA GLU A 46 6.27 -4.83 -17.90
C GLU A 46 7.46 -5.32 -17.07
N ALA A 47 7.68 -4.75 -15.88
CA ALA A 47 8.71 -5.21 -14.96
C ALA A 47 8.47 -6.66 -14.50
N LEU A 48 7.26 -6.98 -14.05
CA LEU A 48 6.93 -8.35 -13.60
C LEU A 48 7.02 -9.37 -14.74
N GLU A 49 6.63 -9.01 -15.96
CA GLU A 49 6.79 -9.87 -17.14
C GLU A 49 8.28 -10.17 -17.46
N ARG A 50 9.17 -9.18 -17.33
CA ARG A 50 10.62 -9.37 -17.51
C ARG A 50 11.21 -10.25 -16.42
N ILE A 51 10.76 -10.08 -15.18
CA ILE A 51 11.20 -10.89 -14.05
C ILE A 51 10.71 -12.33 -14.21
N ALA A 52 9.45 -12.54 -14.59
CA ALA A 52 8.88 -13.87 -14.82
C ALA A 52 9.73 -14.70 -15.78
N LYS A 53 10.07 -14.14 -16.95
CA LYS A 53 10.95 -14.80 -17.94
C LYS A 53 12.33 -15.15 -17.40
N GLN A 54 12.87 -14.34 -16.50
CA GLN A 54 14.15 -14.60 -15.86
C GLN A 54 14.05 -15.61 -14.71
N LEU A 55 12.89 -15.68 -14.03
CA LEU A 55 12.63 -16.61 -12.93
C LEU A 55 12.34 -18.03 -13.41
N GLU A 56 11.68 -18.21 -14.55
CA GLU A 56 11.35 -19.51 -15.14
C GLU A 56 12.54 -20.51 -15.14
N PRO A 57 13.73 -20.18 -15.70
CA PRO A 57 14.86 -21.10 -15.72
C PRO A 57 15.51 -21.33 -14.33
N MET A 58 15.12 -20.57 -13.31
CA MET A 58 15.60 -20.70 -11.94
C MET A 58 14.47 -21.03 -10.94
N ALA A 59 13.33 -21.52 -11.43
CA ALA A 59 12.16 -21.79 -10.60
C ALA A 59 12.46 -22.77 -9.44
N GLU A 60 13.36 -23.74 -9.65
CA GLU A 60 13.77 -24.68 -8.60
C GLU A 60 14.60 -24.05 -7.47
N ARG A 61 15.14 -22.84 -7.68
CA ARG A 61 15.85 -22.07 -6.65
C ARG A 61 14.90 -21.27 -5.76
N LEU A 62 13.63 -21.14 -6.16
CA LEU A 62 12.64 -20.42 -5.39
C LEU A 62 12.32 -21.17 -4.09
N ARG A 63 12.34 -20.44 -2.98
CA ARG A 63 12.05 -20.96 -1.64
C ARG A 63 10.66 -20.58 -1.15
N ARG A 64 9.91 -19.90 -2.01
CA ARG A 64 8.55 -19.42 -1.79
C ARG A 64 7.71 -19.72 -3.00
N ARG A 65 6.41 -19.87 -2.77
CA ARG A 65 5.43 -19.84 -3.85
C ARG A 65 5.34 -18.41 -4.36
N VAL A 66 5.49 -18.21 -5.66
CA VAL A 66 5.47 -16.89 -6.30
C VAL A 66 4.26 -16.79 -7.23
N LEU A 67 3.45 -15.76 -7.04
CA LEU A 67 2.34 -15.40 -7.91
C LEU A 67 2.50 -13.96 -8.38
N PHE A 68 2.59 -13.75 -9.69
CA PHE A 68 2.55 -12.41 -10.30
C PHE A 68 1.25 -12.20 -11.06
N LEU A 69 0.58 -11.07 -10.82
CA LEU A 69 -0.75 -10.78 -11.38
C LEU A 69 -0.81 -9.42 -12.07
N ARG A 70 -1.57 -9.38 -13.17
CA ARG A 70 -2.15 -8.15 -13.72
C ARG A 70 -3.45 -7.82 -12.96
N GLY A 71 -3.60 -6.56 -12.58
CA GLY A 71 -4.72 -6.04 -11.79
C GLY A 71 -6.02 -5.87 -12.58
N ASN A 72 -6.26 -4.71 -13.16
CA ASN A 72 -7.47 -4.41 -13.93
C ASN A 72 -7.21 -4.66 -15.42
N LEU A 73 -7.55 -5.85 -15.93
CA LEU A 73 -7.29 -6.22 -17.32
C LEU A 73 -8.08 -5.33 -18.30
N SER A 74 -9.35 -5.05 -17.98
CA SER A 74 -10.20 -4.18 -18.79
C SER A 74 -9.60 -2.77 -18.93
N ALA A 75 -9.16 -2.17 -17.83
CA ALA A 75 -8.53 -0.85 -17.84
C ALA A 75 -7.13 -0.87 -18.49
N LEU A 76 -6.34 -1.93 -18.30
CA LEU A 76 -5.03 -2.11 -18.96
C LEU A 76 -5.17 -2.12 -20.48
N LEU A 77 -6.18 -2.82 -21.00
CA LEU A 77 -6.49 -2.84 -22.43
C LEU A 77 -6.91 -1.46 -22.94
N ALA A 78 -7.72 -0.74 -22.16
CA ALA A 78 -8.16 0.62 -22.48
C ALA A 78 -7.07 1.68 -22.30
N ARG A 79 -5.97 1.36 -21.60
CA ARG A 79 -4.91 2.30 -21.16
C ARG A 79 -5.46 3.48 -20.34
N GLN A 80 -6.48 3.20 -19.54
CA GLN A 80 -7.14 4.18 -18.67
C GLN A 80 -6.92 3.78 -17.22
N ARG A 81 -7.05 4.74 -16.29
CA ARG A 81 -6.89 4.44 -14.86
C ARG A 81 -7.85 3.33 -14.43
N PHE A 82 -9.11 3.44 -14.81
CA PHE A 82 -10.17 2.46 -14.58
C PHE A 82 -11.23 2.56 -15.69
N VAL A 83 -12.18 1.63 -15.71
CA VAL A 83 -13.32 1.66 -16.65
C VAL A 83 -14.49 2.45 -16.04
N ASP A 84 -15.04 1.99 -14.91
CA ASP A 84 -16.19 2.65 -14.27
C ASP A 84 -15.75 3.41 -13.01
N THR A 85 -14.93 2.76 -12.17
CA THR A 85 -14.55 3.26 -10.83
C THR A 85 -13.14 2.79 -10.44
N ASP A 86 -12.47 3.44 -9.49
CA ASP A 86 -11.10 3.06 -9.12
C ASP A 86 -11.05 1.67 -8.43
N LEU A 87 -10.47 0.65 -9.10
CA LEU A 87 -10.37 -0.72 -8.57
C LEU A 87 -9.69 -0.76 -7.20
N ASN A 88 -8.70 0.11 -6.94
CA ASN A 88 -8.01 0.18 -5.67
C ASN A 88 -8.82 0.91 -4.57
N ARG A 89 -10.14 1.01 -4.75
CA ARG A 89 -11.14 1.41 -3.75
C ARG A 89 -12.20 0.31 -3.52
N HIS A 90 -12.09 -0.85 -4.17
CA HIS A 90 -13.10 -1.91 -4.15
C HIS A 90 -12.75 -3.11 -3.26
N PHE A 91 -11.58 -3.13 -2.62
CA PHE A 91 -11.11 -4.26 -1.80
C PHE A 91 -11.69 -4.27 -0.37
N GLU A 92 -12.93 -3.84 -0.19
CA GLU A 92 -13.63 -3.95 1.09
C GLU A 92 -14.07 -5.39 1.34
N VAL A 93 -13.90 -5.89 2.58
CA VAL A 93 -14.23 -7.28 2.93
C VAL A 93 -15.71 -7.56 2.66
N GLU A 94 -16.58 -6.64 3.05
CA GLU A 94 -18.03 -6.74 2.87
C GLU A 94 -18.43 -6.84 1.39
N ARG A 95 -17.79 -6.03 0.53
CA ARG A 95 -18.01 -6.07 -0.92
C ARG A 95 -17.55 -7.39 -1.51
N ILE A 96 -16.34 -7.83 -1.16
CA ILE A 96 -15.77 -9.09 -1.64
C ILE A 96 -16.66 -10.29 -1.25
N ASP A 97 -17.10 -10.34 0.02
CA ASP A 97 -17.90 -11.44 0.53
C ASP A 97 -19.31 -11.46 -0.07
N ALA A 98 -19.91 -10.29 -0.32
CA ALA A 98 -21.18 -10.18 -1.04
C ALA A 98 -21.07 -10.73 -2.47
N LEU A 99 -20.04 -10.30 -3.21
CA LEU A 99 -19.79 -10.75 -4.59
C LEU A 99 -19.50 -12.26 -4.65
N LEU A 100 -18.75 -12.80 -3.70
CA LEU A 100 -18.46 -14.24 -3.62
C LEU A 100 -19.67 -15.07 -3.22
N SER A 101 -20.61 -14.48 -2.49
CA SER A 101 -21.87 -15.10 -2.10
C SER A 101 -22.94 -15.02 -3.20
N GLY A 102 -22.60 -14.49 -4.37
CA GLY A 102 -23.44 -14.48 -5.57
C GLY A 102 -24.22 -13.18 -5.82
N VAL A 103 -23.96 -12.12 -5.05
CA VAL A 103 -24.39 -10.78 -5.47
C VAL A 103 -23.68 -10.44 -6.78
N GLY A 104 -24.43 -10.11 -7.83
CA GLY A 104 -23.87 -9.83 -9.15
C GLY A 104 -22.97 -8.59 -9.15
N PRO A 105 -21.94 -8.54 -10.02
CA PRO A 105 -21.11 -7.34 -10.17
C PRO A 105 -21.95 -6.15 -10.63
N THR A 106 -21.66 -4.97 -10.09
CA THR A 106 -22.40 -3.73 -10.38
C THR A 106 -21.64 -2.81 -11.34
N CYS A 107 -20.35 -3.08 -11.54
CA CYS A 107 -19.44 -2.37 -12.43
C CYS A 107 -18.37 -3.32 -12.98
N SER A 108 -17.61 -2.84 -13.96
CA SER A 108 -16.47 -3.54 -14.55
C SER A 108 -15.42 -3.91 -13.49
N GLU A 109 -15.16 -3.01 -12.54
CA GLU A 109 -14.19 -3.28 -11.47
C GLU A 109 -14.60 -4.37 -10.49
N ASP A 110 -15.90 -4.63 -10.27
CA ASP A 110 -16.32 -5.77 -9.44
C ASP A 110 -15.95 -7.11 -10.09
N VAL A 111 -15.99 -7.18 -11.44
CA VAL A 111 -15.56 -8.36 -12.20
C VAL A 111 -14.06 -8.56 -12.06
N GLU A 112 -13.29 -7.49 -12.21
CA GLU A 112 -11.82 -7.50 -12.06
C GLU A 112 -11.40 -7.86 -10.62
N LEU A 113 -12.06 -7.27 -9.62
CA LEU A 113 -11.88 -7.57 -8.20
C LEU A 113 -12.07 -9.06 -7.93
N LEU A 114 -13.21 -9.63 -8.34
CA LEU A 114 -13.49 -11.06 -8.14
C LEU A 114 -12.41 -11.94 -8.76
N ALA A 115 -11.94 -11.59 -9.95
CA ALA A 115 -10.91 -12.35 -10.63
C ALA A 115 -9.54 -12.27 -9.92
N VAL A 116 -9.12 -11.09 -9.45
CA VAL A 116 -7.90 -10.94 -8.63
C VAL A 116 -8.02 -11.72 -7.33
N ILE A 117 -9.12 -11.56 -6.60
CA ILE A 117 -9.34 -12.20 -5.31
C ILE A 117 -9.36 -13.72 -5.43
N ARG A 118 -9.93 -14.28 -6.50
CA ARG A 118 -9.93 -15.73 -6.72
C ARG A 118 -8.52 -16.29 -6.88
N GLU A 119 -7.65 -15.62 -7.65
CA GLU A 119 -6.25 -16.06 -7.81
C GLU A 119 -5.48 -15.98 -6.49
N ILE A 120 -5.65 -14.87 -5.74
CA ILE A 120 -4.96 -14.71 -4.45
C ILE A 120 -5.47 -15.73 -3.43
N ARG A 121 -6.79 -15.88 -3.27
CA ARG A 121 -7.37 -16.85 -2.32
C ARG A 121 -6.98 -18.29 -2.67
N HIS A 122 -6.98 -18.64 -3.96
CA HIS A 122 -6.54 -19.96 -4.40
C HIS A 122 -5.11 -20.26 -3.94
N GLU A 123 -4.18 -19.32 -4.13
CA GLU A 123 -2.79 -19.50 -3.68
C GLU A 123 -2.67 -19.51 -2.15
N LEU A 124 -3.42 -18.67 -1.43
CA LEU A 124 -3.44 -18.67 0.03
C LEU A 124 -3.94 -20.01 0.60
N ASP A 125 -4.91 -20.66 -0.04
CA ASP A 125 -5.46 -21.95 0.39
C ASP A 125 -4.44 -23.09 0.23
N VAL A 126 -3.59 -23.06 -0.80
CA VAL A 126 -2.58 -24.09 -1.09
C VAL A 126 -1.19 -23.79 -0.51
N ALA A 127 -0.98 -22.59 0.02
CA ALA A 127 0.27 -22.14 0.64
C ALA A 127 0.06 -21.80 2.14
N PRO A 128 -0.16 -22.80 3.02
CA PRO A 128 -0.42 -22.56 4.42
C PRO A 128 0.81 -21.89 5.10
N GLY A 129 0.64 -20.68 5.62
CA GLY A 129 1.71 -19.99 6.34
C GLY A 129 1.68 -18.48 6.18
N LYS A 130 2.87 -17.87 6.13
CA LYS A 130 3.03 -16.42 5.93
C LYS A 130 2.91 -16.09 4.44
N ALA A 131 2.14 -15.05 4.12
CA ALA A 131 2.12 -14.45 2.80
C ALA A 131 2.70 -13.03 2.83
N PHE A 132 3.24 -12.59 1.70
CA PHE A 132 3.68 -11.22 1.48
C PHE A 132 3.11 -10.70 0.16
N LEU A 133 2.63 -9.46 0.15
CA LEU A 133 2.17 -8.77 -1.05
C LEU A 133 3.10 -7.60 -1.41
N LEU A 134 3.55 -7.56 -2.66
CA LEU A 134 4.13 -6.40 -3.30
C LEU A 134 3.12 -5.82 -4.29
N ASP A 135 2.70 -4.56 -4.13
CA ASP A 135 1.84 -3.88 -5.08
C ASP A 135 2.61 -2.76 -5.79
N LEU A 136 2.77 -2.89 -7.10
CA LEU A 136 3.55 -1.97 -7.93
C LEU A 136 2.63 -0.97 -8.64
N HIS A 137 2.98 0.31 -8.49
CA HIS A 137 2.26 1.45 -9.03
C HIS A 137 3.23 2.44 -9.71
N SER A 138 2.65 3.37 -10.45
CA SER A 138 3.33 4.55 -10.98
C SER A 138 2.50 5.80 -10.63
N THR A 139 3.15 6.92 -10.39
CA THR A 139 2.50 8.16 -9.94
C THR A 139 2.19 9.11 -11.10
N SER A 140 1.18 9.97 -10.94
CA SER A 140 0.93 11.06 -11.89
C SER A 140 1.97 12.19 -11.79
N ALA A 141 2.50 12.42 -10.59
CA ALA A 141 3.50 13.43 -10.33
C ALA A 141 4.92 12.94 -10.65
N ALA A 142 5.81 13.88 -10.98
CA ALA A 142 7.24 13.61 -10.98
C ALA A 142 7.77 13.48 -9.53
N GLY A 143 8.89 12.79 -9.37
CA GLY A 143 9.54 12.59 -8.08
C GLY A 143 10.36 11.30 -8.04
N PRO A 144 11.10 11.07 -6.95
CA PRO A 144 11.81 9.81 -6.75
C PRO A 144 10.80 8.66 -6.55
N PRO A 145 11.16 7.41 -6.89
CA PRO A 145 10.38 6.24 -6.47
C PRO A 145 10.32 6.15 -4.95
N PHE A 146 9.28 5.52 -4.40
CA PHE A 146 9.13 5.37 -2.95
C PHE A 146 8.30 4.15 -2.55
N CYS A 147 8.41 3.80 -1.28
CA CYS A 147 7.64 2.73 -0.64
C CYS A 147 6.45 3.30 0.13
N LEU A 148 5.35 2.56 0.11
CA LEU A 148 4.16 2.77 0.90
C LEU A 148 3.96 1.57 1.81
N ALA A 149 3.86 1.79 3.11
CA ALA A 149 3.50 0.72 4.01
C ALA A 149 2.72 1.18 5.23
N ALA A 150 1.88 0.28 5.73
CA ALA A 150 1.35 0.35 7.07
C ALA A 150 2.48 0.40 8.10
N ASP A 151 2.23 1.12 9.19
CA ASP A 151 3.23 1.35 10.23
C ASP A 151 3.38 0.16 11.19
N THR A 152 3.77 -1.01 10.66
CA THR A 152 4.08 -2.23 11.42
C THR A 152 5.58 -2.44 11.54
N LEU A 153 6.02 -3.17 12.58
CA LEU A 153 7.44 -3.48 12.75
C LEU A 153 7.95 -4.44 11.67
N ALA A 154 7.09 -5.28 11.09
CA ALA A 154 7.46 -6.19 10.01
C ALA A 154 7.69 -5.41 8.71
N ASN A 155 6.73 -4.57 8.30
CA ASN A 155 6.85 -3.75 7.10
C ASN A 155 8.05 -2.80 7.16
N ARG A 156 8.32 -2.17 8.32
CA ARG A 156 9.53 -1.34 8.50
C ARG A 156 10.83 -2.12 8.28
N ARG A 157 10.91 -3.39 8.70
CA ARG A 157 12.10 -4.23 8.49
C ARG A 157 12.28 -4.59 7.02
N ILE A 158 11.19 -4.88 6.32
CA ILE A 158 11.19 -5.19 4.89
C ILE A 158 11.60 -3.92 4.10
N ALA A 159 11.00 -2.78 4.41
CA ALA A 159 11.29 -1.49 3.79
C ALA A 159 12.75 -1.05 3.96
N ALA A 160 13.36 -1.32 5.12
CA ALA A 160 14.79 -0.99 5.36
C ALA A 160 15.75 -1.69 4.38
N GLY A 161 15.28 -2.71 3.66
CA GLY A 161 16.03 -3.40 2.62
C GLY A 161 16.04 -2.72 1.26
N LEU A 162 15.18 -1.71 1.05
CA LEU A 162 15.06 -0.91 -0.17
C LEU A 162 15.68 0.47 0.07
N PRO A 163 16.58 0.96 -0.81
CA PRO A 163 17.12 2.30 -0.71
C PRO A 163 16.14 3.33 -1.29
N LEU A 164 14.91 3.32 -0.80
CA LEU A 164 13.79 4.19 -1.21
C LEU A 164 13.24 4.95 0.01
N PRO A 165 12.73 6.18 -0.17
CA PRO A 165 11.92 6.85 0.83
C PRO A 165 10.73 5.98 1.22
N LEU A 166 10.41 5.92 2.51
CA LEU A 166 9.25 5.18 3.02
C LEU A 166 8.18 6.14 3.53
N ILE A 167 7.00 6.07 2.95
CA ILE A 167 5.81 6.78 3.43
C ILE A 167 5.02 5.84 4.36
N LEU A 168 4.74 6.32 5.57
CA LEU A 168 3.97 5.62 6.59
C LEU A 168 2.62 6.29 6.85
N GLY A 169 1.60 5.49 7.16
CA GLY A 169 0.30 5.97 7.62
C GLY A 169 -0.66 6.43 6.51
N MET A 170 -0.27 6.33 5.24
CA MET A 170 -1.16 6.70 4.13
C MET A 170 -2.40 5.79 4.05
N GLU A 171 -2.22 4.49 4.25
CA GLU A 171 -3.29 3.48 4.17
C GLU A 171 -4.34 3.61 5.30
N GLU A 172 -4.14 4.48 6.29
CA GLU A 172 -5.10 4.69 7.38
C GLU A 172 -6.21 5.67 6.98
N GLY A 173 -5.92 6.53 6.00
CA GLY A 173 -6.88 7.48 5.44
C GLY A 173 -7.56 6.97 4.17
N ILE A 174 -7.23 5.77 3.69
CA ILE A 174 -7.70 5.21 2.42
C ILE A 174 -8.26 3.82 2.66
N ASP A 175 -9.56 3.67 2.47
CA ASP A 175 -10.26 2.39 2.54
C ASP A 175 -10.35 1.73 1.15
N GLY A 176 -10.60 0.42 1.14
CA GLY A 176 -10.86 -0.34 -0.10
C GLY A 176 -9.63 -0.61 -0.98
N THR A 177 -8.40 -0.46 -0.47
CA THR A 177 -7.18 -0.80 -1.22
C THR A 177 -6.81 -2.27 -1.09
N LEU A 178 -6.13 -2.82 -2.10
CA LEU A 178 -5.60 -4.19 -2.04
C LEU A 178 -4.66 -4.37 -0.84
N LEU A 179 -3.78 -3.39 -0.58
CA LEU A 179 -2.88 -3.39 0.57
C LEU A 179 -3.63 -3.47 1.91
N SER A 180 -4.69 -2.67 2.07
CA SER A 180 -5.52 -2.70 3.28
C SER A 180 -6.21 -4.05 3.45
N TRP A 181 -6.78 -4.62 2.39
CA TRP A 181 -7.39 -5.95 2.42
C TRP A 181 -6.41 -7.06 2.79
N PHE A 182 -5.20 -7.03 2.21
CA PHE A 182 -4.16 -8.02 2.52
C PHE A 182 -3.70 -7.90 3.98
N ALA A 183 -3.57 -6.68 4.48
CA ALA A 183 -3.17 -6.41 5.86
C ALA A 183 -4.25 -6.77 6.89
N GLU A 184 -5.53 -6.62 6.56
CA GLU A 184 -6.64 -7.01 7.46
C GLU A 184 -6.65 -8.53 7.71
N GLN A 185 -6.14 -9.31 6.77
CA GLN A 185 -5.91 -10.75 6.92
C GLN A 185 -4.66 -11.10 7.76
N GLY A 186 -3.87 -10.10 8.16
CA GLY A 186 -2.69 -10.29 9.01
C GLY A 186 -1.40 -10.61 8.26
N TYR A 187 -1.36 -10.36 6.95
CA TYR A 187 -0.16 -10.56 6.14
C TYR A 187 0.66 -9.27 6.00
N ASP A 188 1.95 -9.45 5.75
CA ASP A 188 2.88 -8.36 5.48
C ASP A 188 2.72 -7.88 4.03
N HIS A 189 2.98 -6.60 3.78
CA HIS A 189 2.79 -6.02 2.45
C HIS A 189 3.63 -4.77 2.24
N MET A 190 3.80 -4.40 0.97
CA MET A 190 4.50 -3.20 0.53
C MET A 190 3.89 -2.68 -0.76
N GLY A 191 3.52 -1.41 -0.78
CA GLY A 191 3.32 -0.68 -2.03
C GLY A 191 4.63 -0.08 -2.51
N VAL A 192 4.88 -0.09 -3.81
CA VAL A 192 6.00 0.64 -4.41
C VAL A 192 5.47 1.48 -5.56
N GLU A 193 5.80 2.76 -5.50
CA GLU A 193 5.57 3.72 -6.55
C GLU A 193 6.88 3.87 -7.33
N GLY A 194 6.93 3.35 -8.55
CA GLY A 194 8.14 3.27 -9.38
C GLY A 194 8.60 4.60 -9.96
N GLY A 195 7.76 5.63 -9.89
CA GLY A 195 8.02 6.94 -10.50
C GLY A 195 6.85 7.35 -11.39
N ARG A 196 7.07 8.35 -12.25
CA ARG A 196 6.01 8.94 -13.05
C ARG A 196 5.52 8.00 -14.16
N ILE A 197 4.21 7.95 -14.37
CA ILE A 197 3.58 7.27 -15.53
C ILE A 197 4.22 7.77 -16.83
N GLY A 198 4.60 6.84 -17.70
CA GLY A 198 5.25 7.08 -18.99
C GLY A 198 6.75 7.36 -18.91
N ASP A 199 7.35 7.40 -17.72
CA ASP A 199 8.80 7.51 -17.57
C ASP A 199 9.47 6.14 -17.77
N PRO A 200 10.39 5.97 -18.74
CA PRO A 200 11.10 4.71 -18.93
C PRO A 200 11.86 4.21 -17.68
N HIS A 201 12.27 5.12 -16.79
CA HIS A 201 12.93 4.76 -15.54
C HIS A 201 11.98 4.09 -14.55
N ALA A 202 10.67 4.36 -14.61
CA ALA A 202 9.70 3.76 -13.69
C ALA A 202 9.63 2.23 -13.85
N THR A 203 9.72 1.70 -15.08
CA THR A 203 9.82 0.25 -15.30
C THR A 203 11.08 -0.34 -14.67
N VAL A 204 12.21 0.36 -14.78
CA VAL A 204 13.48 -0.09 -14.19
C VAL A 204 13.41 -0.06 -12.66
N HIS A 205 12.79 0.96 -12.06
CA HIS A 205 12.60 1.05 -10.62
C HIS A 205 11.67 -0.05 -10.10
N CYS A 206 10.54 -0.30 -10.77
CA CYS A 206 9.64 -1.40 -10.45
C CYS A 206 10.34 -2.76 -10.52
N GLU A 207 11.14 -3.00 -11.56
CA GLU A 207 11.92 -4.22 -11.73
C GLU A 207 12.95 -4.40 -10.60
N ALA A 208 13.71 -3.34 -10.29
CA ALA A 208 14.69 -3.37 -9.22
C ALA A 208 14.03 -3.59 -7.84
N ALA A 209 12.90 -2.93 -7.57
CA ALA A 209 12.17 -3.10 -6.32
C ALA A 209 11.63 -4.52 -6.16
N ALA A 210 11.07 -5.11 -7.22
CA ALA A 210 10.57 -6.48 -7.19
C ALA A 210 11.69 -7.51 -6.96
N TRP A 211 12.84 -7.39 -7.63
CA TRP A 211 14.00 -8.25 -7.37
C TRP A 211 14.50 -8.16 -5.92
N LEU A 212 14.62 -6.94 -5.40
CA LEU A 212 15.03 -6.74 -4.01
C LEU A 212 13.98 -7.27 -3.03
N MET A 213 12.70 -7.19 -3.36
CA MET A 213 11.65 -7.78 -2.52
C MET A 213 11.66 -9.30 -2.55
N LEU A 214 11.93 -9.94 -3.68
CA LEU A 214 12.13 -11.39 -3.76
C LEU A 214 13.29 -11.85 -2.86
N GLU A 215 14.41 -11.11 -2.84
CA GLU A 215 15.55 -11.36 -1.94
C GLU A 215 15.18 -11.16 -0.47
N ARG A 216 14.60 -10.01 -0.14
CA ARG A 216 14.30 -9.63 1.25
C ARG A 216 13.25 -10.50 1.90
N ASN A 217 12.31 -10.99 1.10
CA ASN A 217 11.35 -11.98 1.53
C ASN A 217 11.94 -13.39 1.53
N GLY A 218 13.17 -13.61 1.08
CA GLY A 218 13.79 -14.93 1.04
C GLY A 218 13.12 -15.87 0.04
N ALA A 219 12.39 -15.34 -0.94
CA ALA A 219 11.96 -16.11 -2.11
C ALA A 219 13.18 -16.55 -2.92
N LEU A 220 14.20 -15.70 -2.99
CA LEU A 220 15.53 -15.99 -3.51
C LEU A 220 16.61 -15.65 -2.49
N LEU A 221 17.77 -16.29 -2.61
CA LEU A 221 18.97 -15.83 -1.93
C LEU A 221 19.65 -14.74 -2.73
N ALA A 222 20.43 -13.89 -2.06
CA ALA A 222 21.19 -12.81 -2.70
C ALA A 222 22.04 -13.28 -3.89
N ARG A 223 22.67 -14.47 -3.78
CA ARG A 223 23.49 -15.05 -4.87
C ARG A 223 22.69 -15.50 -6.10
N ASP A 224 21.39 -15.72 -5.94
CA ASP A 224 20.50 -16.22 -6.99
C ASP A 224 19.78 -15.06 -7.69
N VAL A 225 19.85 -13.83 -7.16
CA VAL A 225 19.28 -12.64 -7.79
C VAL A 225 20.24 -12.09 -8.85
N PRO A 226 19.81 -12.01 -10.12
CA PRO A 226 20.65 -11.45 -11.17
C PRO A 226 20.92 -9.98 -10.88
N ARG A 227 22.18 -9.55 -11.03
CA ARG A 227 22.58 -8.12 -10.94
C ARG A 227 22.07 -7.41 -9.68
N LEU A 228 22.05 -8.11 -8.55
CA LEU A 228 21.51 -7.61 -7.28
C LEU A 228 22.01 -6.21 -6.90
N GLU A 229 23.32 -5.98 -7.03
CA GLU A 229 23.93 -4.69 -6.69
C GLU A 229 23.54 -3.57 -7.67
N GLU A 230 23.28 -3.87 -8.94
CA GLU A 230 22.75 -2.88 -9.89
C GLU A 230 21.34 -2.46 -9.49
N HIS A 231 20.48 -3.40 -9.09
CA HIS A 231 19.15 -3.08 -8.59
C HIS A 231 19.20 -2.18 -7.35
N ARG A 232 20.13 -2.43 -6.41
CA ARG A 232 20.35 -1.54 -5.26
C ARG A 232 20.83 -0.16 -5.71
N ALA A 233 21.82 -0.10 -6.59
CA ALA A 233 22.42 1.15 -7.06
C ALA A 233 21.42 2.04 -7.80
N VAL A 234 20.58 1.46 -8.66
CA VAL A 234 19.56 2.20 -9.42
C VAL A 234 18.55 2.87 -8.50
N LEU A 235 17.99 2.14 -7.52
CA LEU A 235 17.02 2.71 -6.59
C LEU A 235 17.66 3.76 -5.66
N ALA A 236 18.90 3.51 -5.21
CA ALA A 236 19.63 4.46 -4.38
C ALA A 236 19.92 5.76 -5.12
N ALA A 237 20.35 5.68 -6.38
CA ALA A 237 20.59 6.83 -7.23
C ALA A 237 19.31 7.65 -7.43
N ALA A 238 18.20 6.98 -7.75
CA ALA A 238 16.89 7.62 -7.95
C ALA A 238 16.33 8.31 -6.70
N SER A 239 16.79 7.91 -5.50
CA SER A 239 16.30 8.42 -4.21
C SER A 239 17.25 9.41 -3.53
N THR A 240 18.33 9.80 -4.21
CA THR A 240 19.37 10.65 -3.64
C THR A 240 18.80 11.98 -3.14
N GLY A 241 19.08 12.33 -1.88
CA GLY A 241 18.62 13.58 -1.26
C GLY A 241 17.15 13.57 -0.79
N GLY A 242 16.43 12.47 -1.00
CA GLY A 242 15.09 12.26 -0.46
C GLY A 242 15.09 11.98 1.04
N PRO A 243 13.93 12.11 1.72
CA PRO A 243 13.80 11.76 3.12
C PRO A 243 13.87 10.23 3.33
N ASP A 244 14.40 9.78 4.47
CA ASP A 244 14.35 8.35 4.84
C ASP A 244 12.90 7.87 5.00
N ILE A 245 12.14 8.54 5.88
CA ILE A 245 10.77 8.17 6.25
C ILE A 245 9.92 9.43 6.39
N VAL A 246 8.74 9.43 5.80
CA VAL A 246 7.71 10.48 5.98
C VAL A 246 6.44 9.86 6.52
N ALA A 247 5.97 10.36 7.66
CA ALA A 247 4.67 9.97 8.21
C ALA A 247 3.59 10.93 7.69
N VAL A 248 2.54 10.39 7.07
CA VAL A 248 1.37 11.15 6.62
C VAL A 248 0.58 11.63 7.82
N LEU A 249 0.27 12.92 7.84
CA LEU A 249 -0.49 13.56 8.92
C LEU A 249 -1.75 14.26 8.40
N TYR A 250 -1.84 14.50 7.10
CA TYR A 250 -2.96 15.15 6.47
C TYR A 250 -3.22 14.55 5.08
N ARG A 251 -4.50 14.37 4.77
CA ARG A 251 -5.03 13.97 3.48
C ARG A 251 -6.05 15.03 3.06
N HIS A 252 -5.93 15.52 1.83
CA HIS A 252 -6.96 16.36 1.23
C HIS A 252 -7.86 15.49 0.33
N PRO A 253 -9.08 15.13 0.76
CA PRO A 253 -10.01 14.39 -0.10
C PRO A 253 -10.56 15.31 -1.19
N VAL A 254 -10.86 14.72 -2.35
CA VAL A 254 -11.44 15.42 -3.51
C VAL A 254 -12.71 14.70 -3.94
N ALA A 255 -13.80 15.45 -4.07
CA ALA A 255 -15.04 15.01 -4.71
C ALA A 255 -15.08 15.48 -6.18
N ALA A 256 -15.87 14.78 -7.01
CA ALA A 256 -16.04 15.14 -8.41
C ALA A 256 -16.59 16.56 -8.63
N THR A 257 -17.31 17.09 -7.63
CA THR A 257 -17.91 18.44 -7.64
C THR A 257 -16.96 19.55 -7.20
N ASP A 258 -15.76 19.23 -6.71
CA ASP A 258 -14.87 20.23 -6.11
C ASP A 258 -14.12 21.08 -7.14
N GLU A 259 -14.17 20.71 -8.43
CA GLU A 259 -13.34 21.29 -9.51
C GLU A 259 -11.86 21.44 -9.11
N PHE A 260 -11.37 20.47 -8.33
CA PHE A 260 -10.03 20.52 -7.73
C PHE A 260 -8.94 20.64 -8.79
N ARG A 261 -8.01 21.59 -8.57
CA ARG A 261 -6.82 21.76 -9.40
C ARG A 261 -5.59 22.02 -8.53
N MET A 262 -4.62 21.12 -8.62
CA MET A 262 -3.33 21.30 -7.98
C MET A 262 -2.55 22.44 -8.65
N VAL A 263 -1.84 23.25 -7.86
CA VAL A 263 -0.85 24.18 -8.39
C VAL A 263 0.26 23.37 -9.08
N ALA A 264 0.63 23.79 -10.29
CA ALA A 264 1.63 23.09 -11.08
C ALA A 264 3.03 23.18 -10.45
N GLY A 265 3.82 22.12 -10.61
CA GLY A 265 5.25 22.14 -10.30
C GLY A 265 5.66 21.47 -8.99
N PHE A 266 4.71 20.99 -8.17
CA PHE A 266 5.06 20.16 -7.02
C PHE A 266 5.45 18.74 -7.47
N THR A 267 6.51 18.24 -6.87
CA THR A 267 6.94 16.85 -6.95
C THR A 267 6.70 16.17 -5.61
N SER A 268 6.58 14.84 -5.63
CA SER A 268 6.50 14.09 -4.36
C SER A 268 7.74 14.37 -3.51
N PHE A 269 7.51 14.62 -2.23
CA PHE A 269 8.49 15.01 -1.22
C PHE A 269 8.93 16.48 -1.23
N ASP A 270 8.37 17.36 -2.07
CA ASP A 270 8.70 18.78 -1.98
C ASP A 270 8.35 19.37 -0.61
N ARG A 271 9.22 20.24 -0.11
CA ARG A 271 8.98 20.96 1.15
C ARG A 271 7.89 22.01 0.94
N VAL A 272 6.95 22.05 1.87
CA VAL A 272 5.87 23.04 1.88
C VAL A 272 5.79 23.71 3.25
N ALA A 273 5.51 25.01 3.23
CA ALA A 273 5.37 25.82 4.44
C ALA A 273 3.90 26.06 4.78
N ARG A 274 3.58 26.21 6.06
CA ARG A 274 2.24 26.59 6.52
C ARG A 274 1.78 27.87 5.80
N GLY A 275 0.57 27.84 5.26
CA GLY A 275 -0.02 28.95 4.52
C GLY A 275 0.39 29.03 3.05
N GLN A 276 1.28 28.16 2.57
CA GLN A 276 1.61 28.07 1.15
C GLN A 276 0.42 27.57 0.34
N LEU A 277 0.11 28.22 -0.78
CA LEU A 277 -0.92 27.78 -1.72
C LEU A 277 -0.52 26.44 -2.37
N LEU A 278 -1.39 25.44 -2.29
CA LEU A 278 -1.16 24.11 -2.85
C LEU A 278 -2.10 23.79 -4.01
N ALA A 279 -3.36 24.21 -3.93
CA ALA A 279 -4.39 23.88 -4.90
C ALA A 279 -5.53 24.91 -4.85
N HIS A 280 -6.47 24.78 -5.78
CA HIS A 280 -7.72 25.51 -5.81
C HIS A 280 -8.88 24.51 -5.90
N ASP A 281 -10.00 24.84 -5.24
CA ASP A 281 -11.29 24.18 -5.42
C ASP A 281 -12.40 25.25 -5.61
N VAL A 282 -13.65 24.81 -5.76
CA VAL A 282 -14.82 25.73 -5.87
C VAL A 282 -15.00 26.67 -4.67
N ARG A 283 -14.37 26.40 -3.52
CA ARG A 283 -14.39 27.25 -2.32
C ARG A 283 -13.22 28.21 -2.25
N GLY A 284 -12.27 28.11 -3.19
CA GLY A 284 -11.13 29.02 -3.34
C GLY A 284 -9.78 28.35 -3.08
N ASP A 285 -8.88 29.10 -2.47
CA ASP A 285 -7.49 28.70 -2.28
C ASP A 285 -7.31 27.68 -1.15
N LEU A 286 -6.63 26.58 -1.46
CA LEU A 286 -6.29 25.53 -0.51
C LEU A 286 -4.84 25.72 -0.04
N LEU A 287 -4.70 26.21 1.19
CA LEU A 287 -3.41 26.49 1.81
C LEU A 287 -2.89 25.32 2.64
N CYS A 288 -1.56 25.17 2.68
CA CYS A 288 -0.90 24.14 3.45
C CYS A 288 -1.15 24.33 4.97
N PRO A 289 -1.67 23.30 5.67
CA PRO A 289 -2.07 23.44 7.08
C PRO A 289 -0.89 23.55 8.05
N PHE A 290 0.29 23.04 7.70
CA PHE A 290 1.50 23.04 8.52
C PHE A 290 2.75 22.74 7.70
N ASP A 291 3.92 23.13 8.21
CA ASP A 291 5.20 22.81 7.58
C ASP A 291 5.41 21.30 7.46
N GLY A 292 5.81 20.85 6.27
CA GLY A 292 5.98 19.43 5.97
C GLY A 292 6.45 19.18 4.55
N ARG A 293 6.09 18.01 4.04
CA ARG A 293 6.31 17.61 2.65
C ARG A 293 5.00 17.24 1.99
N VAL A 294 4.80 17.73 0.76
CA VAL A 294 3.68 17.31 -0.08
C VAL A 294 4.00 15.95 -0.71
N LEU A 295 3.01 15.08 -0.80
CA LEU A 295 3.14 13.72 -1.33
C LEU A 295 1.97 13.46 -2.28
N LEU A 296 2.25 12.75 -3.38
CA LEU A 296 1.24 12.33 -4.36
C LEU A 296 0.29 13.48 -4.79
N PRO A 297 0.82 14.64 -5.25
CA PRO A 297 -0.04 15.69 -5.76
C PRO A 297 -0.82 15.21 -6.99
N LEU A 298 -2.13 15.42 -6.99
CA LEU A 298 -3.04 14.96 -8.02
C LEU A 298 -2.98 15.89 -9.24
N TYR A 299 -2.25 15.44 -10.27
CA TYR A 299 -2.20 16.14 -11.57
C TYR A 299 -3.07 15.50 -12.65
N GLN A 300 -3.39 14.22 -12.50
CA GLN A 300 -4.37 13.58 -13.36
C GLN A 300 -5.79 13.99 -12.91
N GLY A 301 -6.70 14.26 -13.85
CA GLY A 301 -8.07 14.66 -13.54
C GLY A 301 -8.97 13.55 -12.98
N GLN A 302 -8.39 12.46 -12.47
CA GLN A 302 -9.08 11.28 -11.98
C GLN A 302 -8.49 10.84 -10.64
N GLY A 303 -9.33 10.74 -9.61
CA GLY A 303 -8.94 10.32 -8.27
C GLY A 303 -9.78 11.00 -7.19
N THR A 304 -9.71 10.47 -5.97
CA THR A 304 -10.42 11.00 -4.79
C THR A 304 -9.47 11.59 -3.75
N ASP A 305 -8.19 11.67 -4.08
CA ASP A 305 -7.11 12.13 -3.21
C ASP A 305 -6.34 13.25 -3.91
N GLY A 306 -6.47 14.49 -3.42
CA GLY A 306 -5.84 15.65 -4.03
C GLY A 306 -4.35 15.75 -3.74
N TYR A 307 -3.98 15.61 -2.47
CA TYR A 307 -2.59 15.54 -2.01
C TYR A 307 -2.54 15.07 -0.55
N PHE A 308 -1.35 14.69 -0.10
CA PHE A 308 -1.07 14.40 1.31
C PHE A 308 0.04 15.31 1.82
N ILE A 309 -0.03 15.69 3.10
CA ILE A 309 1.07 16.36 3.78
C ILE A 309 1.61 15.45 4.88
N GLY A 310 2.91 15.22 4.86
CA GLY A 310 3.62 14.43 5.86
C GLY A 310 4.77 15.17 6.52
N ARG A 311 5.29 14.59 7.61
CA ARG A 311 6.50 15.04 8.30
C ARG A 311 7.56 13.96 8.32
N GLU A 312 8.81 14.36 8.23
CA GLU A 312 9.93 13.45 8.36
C GLU A 312 9.99 12.85 9.76
N ALA A 313 10.13 11.52 9.83
CA ALA A 313 10.33 10.84 11.11
C ALA A 313 11.81 10.89 11.50
N GLY A 314 12.15 11.75 12.46
CA GLY A 314 13.52 11.85 12.98
C GLY A 314 14.04 10.50 13.51
N ARG A 315 15.34 10.23 13.32
CA ARG A 315 15.97 8.93 13.64
C ARG A 315 15.72 8.45 15.07
N PHE A 316 15.74 9.36 16.04
CA PHE A 316 15.47 9.08 17.45
C PHE A 316 14.01 8.71 17.72
N ALA A 317 13.06 9.38 17.09
CA ALA A 317 11.64 9.04 17.18
C ALA A 317 11.37 7.62 16.63
N ARG A 318 12.13 7.18 15.60
CA ARG A 318 12.05 5.81 15.07
C ARG A 318 12.44 4.77 16.13
N LEU A 319 13.61 4.94 16.75
CA LEU A 319 14.14 3.99 17.73
C LEU A 319 13.26 3.97 19.00
N ALA A 320 12.89 5.15 19.49
CA ALA A 320 12.03 5.29 20.65
C ALA A 320 10.65 4.65 20.42
N SER A 321 10.05 4.83 19.23
CA SER A 321 8.76 4.20 18.89
C SER A 321 8.87 2.69 18.83
N SER A 322 9.92 2.14 18.20
CA SER A 322 10.12 0.69 18.12
C SER A 322 10.34 0.05 19.49
N VAL A 323 11.12 0.70 20.37
CA VAL A 323 11.32 0.24 21.75
C VAL A 323 10.03 0.37 22.56
N ALA A 324 9.35 1.50 22.46
CA ALA A 324 8.10 1.73 23.18
C ALA A 324 7.00 0.76 22.75
N ARG A 325 6.89 0.40 21.47
CA ARG A 325 5.90 -0.61 21.01
C ARG A 325 6.19 -2.02 21.51
N ARG A 326 7.46 -2.33 21.81
CA ARG A 326 7.87 -3.62 22.40
C ARG A 326 7.65 -3.64 23.92
N LEU A 327 7.94 -2.53 24.61
CA LEU A 327 7.89 -2.43 26.06
C LEU A 327 6.51 -2.03 26.60
N PHE A 328 5.83 -1.11 25.92
CA PHE A 328 4.54 -0.55 26.31
C PHE A 328 3.45 -1.09 25.41
N GLY A 329 2.81 -2.16 25.89
CA GLY A 329 1.61 -2.70 25.27
C GLY A 329 0.39 -1.81 25.49
N ARG A 330 -0.69 -2.11 24.76
CA ARG A 330 -1.99 -1.44 24.84
C ARG A 330 -2.53 -1.25 26.27
N ARG A 331 -2.17 -2.14 27.20
CA ARG A 331 -2.53 -2.05 28.62
C ARG A 331 -1.95 -0.80 29.31
N ALA A 332 -0.76 -0.34 28.90
CA ALA A 332 -0.17 0.89 29.41
C ALA A 332 -0.95 2.13 28.94
N LEU A 333 -1.48 2.11 27.71
CA LEU A 333 -2.32 3.20 27.18
C LEU A 333 -3.66 3.33 27.91
N ALA A 334 -4.24 2.21 28.34
CA ALA A 334 -5.48 2.20 29.13
C ALA A 334 -5.31 2.74 30.56
N LEU A 335 -4.09 3.04 31.00
CA LEU A 335 -3.84 3.77 32.26
C LEU A 335 -4.00 5.29 32.10
N LEU A 336 -4.04 5.79 30.85
CA LEU A 336 -4.28 7.20 30.59
C LEU A 336 -5.77 7.53 30.79
N PRO A 337 -6.10 8.65 31.46
CA PRO A 337 -7.48 9.07 31.63
C PRO A 337 -8.21 9.20 30.29
N GLY A 338 -9.42 8.67 30.21
CA GLY A 338 -10.26 8.74 29.02
C GLY A 338 -9.93 7.70 27.94
N ILE A 339 -8.97 6.80 28.17
CA ILE A 339 -8.61 5.71 27.26
C ILE A 339 -9.03 4.37 27.84
N ALA A 340 -9.91 3.65 27.15
CA ALA A 340 -10.32 2.29 27.51
C ALA A 340 -9.90 1.29 26.44
N LEU A 341 -9.73 0.02 26.82
CA LEU A 341 -9.52 -1.07 25.87
C LEU A 341 -10.83 -1.38 25.12
N GLU A 342 -10.75 -1.59 23.81
CA GLU A 342 -11.87 -2.05 23.00
C GLU A 342 -11.43 -3.23 22.12
N GLY A 343 -12.05 -4.40 22.32
CA GLY A 343 -11.64 -5.66 21.69
C GLY A 343 -10.17 -6.01 21.94
N GLU A 344 -9.53 -6.71 20.99
CA GLU A 344 -8.10 -7.07 21.08
C GLU A 344 -7.15 -6.05 20.44
N ARG A 345 -7.66 -5.18 19.56
CA ARG A 345 -6.85 -4.33 18.68
C ARG A 345 -7.24 -2.84 18.70
N ALA A 346 -8.23 -2.44 19.51
CA ALA A 346 -8.68 -1.07 19.59
C ALA A 346 -8.58 -0.47 20.99
N LEU A 347 -8.61 0.85 21.01
CA LEU A 347 -8.70 1.73 22.16
C LEU A 347 -9.87 2.67 21.93
N ARG A 348 -10.68 2.86 22.96
CA ARG A 348 -11.75 3.86 22.98
C ARG A 348 -11.23 5.10 23.67
N VAL A 349 -11.25 6.24 23.00
CA VAL A 349 -10.87 7.54 23.57
C VAL A 349 -12.10 8.43 23.55
N ALA A 350 -12.52 9.00 24.67
CA ALA A 350 -13.64 9.93 24.67
C ALA A 350 -13.28 11.19 23.85
N LEU A 351 -14.19 11.73 23.03
CA LEU A 351 -13.88 12.84 22.12
C LEU A 351 -13.39 14.10 22.84
N HIS A 352 -13.98 14.41 24.00
CA HIS A 352 -13.54 15.53 24.85
C HIS A 352 -12.12 15.35 25.38
N ASP A 353 -11.66 14.10 25.47
CA ASP A 353 -10.35 13.68 25.92
C ASP A 353 -9.36 13.45 24.76
N ALA A 354 -9.80 13.49 23.50
CA ALA A 354 -8.98 13.26 22.30
C ALA A 354 -8.08 14.45 21.95
N THR A 355 -7.35 14.96 22.94
CA THR A 355 -6.39 16.06 22.80
C THR A 355 -5.23 15.68 21.88
N GLY A 356 -4.63 16.68 21.22
CA GLY A 356 -3.60 16.47 20.19
C GLY A 356 -2.39 15.62 20.65
N TRP A 357 -2.00 15.73 21.94
CA TRP A 357 -0.89 14.95 22.48
C TRP A 357 -1.27 13.48 22.77
N ARG A 358 -2.49 13.19 23.25
CA ARG A 358 -2.93 11.81 23.49
C ARG A 358 -3.05 11.04 22.18
N LEU A 359 -3.61 11.68 21.15
CA LEU A 359 -3.64 11.11 19.81
C LEU A 359 -2.22 10.93 19.26
N ALA A 360 -1.28 11.84 19.54
CA ALA A 360 0.11 11.67 19.16
C ALA A 360 0.77 10.47 19.85
N VAL A 361 0.49 10.23 21.14
CA VAL A 361 0.99 9.06 21.88
C VAL A 361 0.38 7.76 21.35
N CYS A 362 -0.93 7.73 21.10
CA CYS A 362 -1.60 6.57 20.50
C CYS A 362 -1.01 6.22 19.13
N ARG A 363 -0.83 7.22 18.25
CA ARG A 363 -0.17 7.06 16.95
C ARG A 363 1.28 6.59 17.11
N PHE A 364 2.04 7.17 18.04
CA PHE A 364 3.40 6.75 18.34
C PHE A 364 3.49 5.25 18.69
N LEU A 365 2.47 4.72 19.38
CA LEU A 365 2.35 3.31 19.74
C LEU A 365 1.64 2.42 18.69
N GLY A 366 1.28 2.99 17.54
CA GLY A 366 0.74 2.26 16.40
C GLY A 366 -0.79 2.22 16.30
N PHE A 367 -1.51 2.97 17.14
CA PHE A 367 -2.96 3.13 17.05
C PHE A 367 -3.30 4.34 16.20
N TRP A 368 -3.59 4.08 14.93
CA TRP A 368 -3.71 5.14 13.94
C TRP A 368 -5.08 5.23 13.27
N ARG A 369 -5.74 4.10 13.00
CA ARG A 369 -7.05 4.10 12.34
C ARG A 369 -8.10 4.62 13.31
N GLN A 370 -8.73 5.74 12.96
CA GLN A 370 -9.70 6.42 13.80
C GLN A 370 -11.10 6.21 13.22
N ARG A 371 -12.03 5.73 14.03
CA ARG A 371 -13.45 5.64 13.66
C ARG A 371 -14.28 6.38 14.71
N PRO A 372 -15.06 7.41 14.32
CA PRO A 372 -16.03 8.00 15.23
C PRO A 372 -17.06 6.94 15.67
N ASN A 373 -17.37 6.91 16.96
CA ASN A 373 -18.41 6.06 17.54
C ASN A 373 -19.14 6.84 18.64
N GLY A 374 -20.15 7.61 18.22
CA GLY A 374 -20.91 8.51 19.10
C GLY A 374 -20.00 9.50 19.85
N PRO A 375 -20.00 9.53 21.19
CA PRO A 375 -19.15 10.44 21.97
C PRO A 375 -17.68 9.99 22.06
N ASN A 376 -17.31 8.90 21.39
CA ASN A 376 -15.98 8.30 21.45
C ASN A 376 -15.32 8.26 20.08
N LEU A 377 -14.00 8.18 20.10
CA LEU A 377 -13.13 7.90 18.99
C LEU A 377 -12.49 6.52 19.20
N ILE A 378 -12.71 5.61 18.27
CA ILE A 378 -12.10 4.28 18.31
C ILE A 378 -10.78 4.34 17.54
N LEU A 379 -9.68 4.17 18.26
CA LEU A 379 -8.34 4.08 17.71
C LEU A 379 -7.95 2.61 17.61
N SER A 380 -7.75 2.12 16.39
CA SER A 380 -7.35 0.73 16.15
C SER A 380 -5.95 0.65 15.57
N ARG A 381 -5.29 -0.47 15.83
CA ARG A 381 -4.01 -0.84 15.23
C ARG A 381 -4.16 -2.11 14.40
N ARG A 382 -3.34 -2.24 13.36
CA ARG A 382 -3.32 -3.47 12.55
C ARG A 382 -2.76 -4.66 13.36
N PRO A 383 -3.14 -5.91 13.01
CA PRO A 383 -2.44 -7.09 13.49
C PRO A 383 -0.92 -6.97 13.33
N GLN A 384 -0.16 -7.49 14.29
CA GLN A 384 1.30 -7.43 14.34
C GLN A 384 1.93 -8.78 14.13
#